data_AF-A0A920HM72-F1
#
_entry.id   AF-A0A920HM72-F1
#
_cell.length_a   1.000
_cell.length_b   1.000
_cell.length_c   1.000
_cell.angle_alpha   90.00
_cell.angle_beta   90.00
_cell.angle_gamma   90.00
#
_symmetry.space_group_name_H-M   'P 1'
#
loop_
_entity.id
_entity.type
_entity.pdbx_description
1 polymer ?
#
loop_
_entity_poly.entity_id
_entity_poly.type
_entity_poly.pdbx_seq_one_letter_code
_entity_poly.pdbx_strand_id
1 'polypeptide(L)'
;MRLNLFFFRNLILLLIFVFFIPVQLIKASESNELSKLWQSAIENNKKRNHYEAIDNYSKALNIAPKNHLLFYNRGLTYANLQLLNQAIKDFNSSIKIRSDFGPAYGDRGMAFYDLNQKDKACADFKKAASLKYKLAVSWINDPKRSSWCIK
;
A
#
# COMPACT_ATOMS: atom_id res chain seq x y z
N MET A 1 -49.95 -1.45 30.27
CA MET A 1 -49.66 -1.24 28.83
C MET A 1 -48.71 -2.35 28.36
N ARG A 2 -49.24 -3.48 27.88
CA ARG A 2 -48.44 -4.63 27.44
C ARG A 2 -47.94 -4.34 26.02
N LEU A 3 -46.69 -3.89 25.90
CA LEU A 3 -46.00 -3.76 24.62
C LEU A 3 -45.93 -5.15 23.97
N ASN A 4 -46.47 -5.27 22.75
CA ASN A 4 -46.68 -6.54 22.07
C ASN A 4 -45.31 -7.07 21.57
N LEU A 5 -44.73 -8.06 22.25
CA LEU A 5 -43.43 -8.66 21.91
C LEU A 5 -43.33 -9.09 20.44
N PHE A 6 -44.45 -9.45 19.82
CA PHE A 6 -44.55 -9.77 18.39
C PHE A 6 -44.19 -8.58 17.49
N PHE A 7 -44.64 -7.38 17.86
CA PHE A 7 -44.37 -6.14 17.12
C PHE A 7 -42.89 -5.77 17.20
N PHE A 8 -42.28 -5.89 18.38
CA PHE A 8 -40.85 -5.63 18.58
C PHE A 8 -39.96 -6.62 17.82
N ARG A 9 -40.32 -7.91 17.78
CA ARG A 9 -39.55 -8.91 17.04
C ARG A 9 -39.56 -8.65 15.53
N ASN A 10 -40.71 -8.26 14.97
CA ASN A 10 -40.83 -7.92 13.56
C ASN A 10 -40.12 -6.60 13.21
N LEU A 11 -40.16 -5.61 14.11
CA LEU A 11 -39.45 -4.35 13.93
C LEU A 11 -37.92 -4.53 13.92
N ILE A 12 -37.38 -5.38 14.81
CA ILE A 12 -35.94 -5.71 14.84
C ILE A 12 -35.51 -6.46 13.57
N LEU A 13 -36.31 -7.43 13.09
CA LEU A 13 -36.03 -8.14 11.84
C LEU A 13 -36.04 -7.21 10.61
N LEU A 14 -36.96 -6.25 10.56
CA LEU A 14 -37.03 -5.25 9.50
C LEU A 14 -35.81 -4.33 9.51
N LEU A 15 -35.36 -3.91 10.70
CA LEU A 15 -34.16 -3.06 10.85
C LEU A 15 -32.87 -3.79 10.43
N ILE A 16 -32.73 -5.09 10.71
CA ILE A 16 -31.61 -5.90 10.20
C ILE A 16 -31.63 -5.97 8.67
N PHE A 17 -32.80 -6.18 8.06
CA PHE A 17 -32.93 -6.26 6.61
C PHE A 17 -32.67 -4.93 5.90
N VAL A 18 -33.04 -3.81 6.51
CA VAL A 18 -32.90 -2.47 5.94
C VAL A 18 -31.49 -1.88 6.15
N PHE A 19 -30.84 -2.15 7.29
CA PHE A 19 -29.54 -1.56 7.59
C PHE A 19 -28.36 -2.53 7.45
N PHE A 20 -28.53 -3.82 7.76
CA PHE A 20 -27.41 -4.74 7.83
C PHE A 20 -27.11 -5.40 6.47
N ILE A 21 -28.14 -5.89 5.77
CA ILE A 21 -27.98 -6.54 4.46
C ILE A 21 -27.44 -5.56 3.40
N PRO A 22 -27.97 -4.32 3.24
CA PRO A 22 -27.48 -3.42 2.20
C PRO A 22 -26.05 -2.97 2.47
N VAL A 23 -25.68 -2.71 3.73
CA VAL A 23 -24.31 -2.36 4.11
C VAL A 23 -23.33 -3.50 3.83
N GLN A 24 -23.73 -4.76 4.06
CA GLN A 24 -22.89 -5.92 3.75
C GLN A 24 -22.73 -6.13 2.24
N LEU A 25 -23.80 -5.90 1.46
CA LEU A 25 -23.75 -5.95 0.00
C LEU A 25 -22.85 -4.85 -0.59
N ILE A 26 -22.94 -3.62 -0.07
CA ILE A 26 -22.09 -2.49 -0.50
C ILE A 26 -20.61 -2.80 -0.22
N LYS A 27 -20.29 -3.28 0.99
CA LYS A 27 -18.91 -3.69 1.34
C LYS A 27 -18.41 -4.83 0.44
N ALA A 28 -19.27 -5.80 0.12
CA ALA A 28 -18.93 -6.89 -0.78
C ALA A 28 -18.64 -6.37 -2.20
N SER A 29 -19.45 -5.44 -2.73
CA SER A 29 -19.21 -4.84 -4.05
C SER A 29 -17.91 -4.04 -4.10
N GLU A 30 -17.61 -3.23 -3.07
CA GLU A 30 -16.35 -2.48 -2.97
C GLU A 30 -15.14 -3.43 -2.93
N SER A 31 -15.24 -4.53 -2.17
CA SER A 31 -14.16 -5.52 -2.09
C SER A 31 -13.92 -6.24 -3.42
N ASN A 32 -14.99 -6.51 -4.17
CA ASN A 32 -14.91 -7.12 -5.50
C ASN A 32 -14.25 -6.18 -6.50
N GLU A 33 -14.67 -4.91 -6.54
CA GLU A 33 -14.08 -3.91 -7.42
C GLU A 33 -12.61 -3.64 -7.09
N LEU A 34 -12.29 -3.49 -5.81
CA LEU A 34 -10.91 -3.33 -5.33
C LEU A 34 -10.02 -4.48 -5.80
N SER A 35 -10.47 -5.73 -5.65
CA SER A 35 -9.69 -6.90 -6.06
C SER A 35 -9.46 -6.92 -7.58
N LYS A 36 -10.46 -6.53 -8.37
CA LYS A 36 -10.35 -6.44 -9.84
C LYS A 36 -9.32 -5.38 -10.26
N LEU A 37 -9.38 -4.18 -9.66
CA LEU A 37 -8.43 -3.10 -9.92
C LEU A 37 -7.01 -3.51 -9.53
N TRP A 38 -6.84 -4.15 -8.38
CA TRP A 38 -5.56 -4.68 -7.92
C TRP A 38 -4.96 -5.69 -8.90
N GLN A 39 -5.74 -6.70 -9.31
CA GLN A 39 -5.27 -7.72 -10.25
C GLN A 39 -4.92 -7.11 -11.61
N SER A 40 -5.75 -6.20 -12.11
CA SER A 40 -5.49 -5.51 -13.37
C SER A 40 -4.23 -4.66 -13.30
N ALA A 41 -3.97 -3.97 -12.17
CA ALA A 41 -2.75 -3.19 -11.99
C ALA A 41 -1.48 -4.06 -12.00
N ILE A 42 -1.50 -5.21 -11.28
CA ILE A 42 -0.39 -6.16 -11.28
C ILE A 42 -0.13 -6.71 -12.69
N GLU A 43 -1.19 -7.08 -13.40
CA GLU A 43 -1.09 -7.63 -14.75
C GLU A 43 -0.53 -6.61 -15.75
N ASN A 44 -0.99 -5.37 -15.68
CA ASN A 44 -0.45 -4.28 -16.50
C ASN A 44 1.02 -4.02 -16.18
N ASN A 45 1.44 -4.06 -14.92
CA ASN A 45 2.85 -3.99 -14.56
C ASN A 45 3.69 -5.11 -15.20
N LYS A 46 3.20 -6.37 -15.20
CA LYS A 46 3.89 -7.50 -15.85
C LYS A 46 4.04 -7.27 -17.36
N LYS A 47 3.03 -6.68 -17.99
CA LYS A 47 3.02 -6.31 -19.41
C LYS A 47 3.80 -5.03 -19.73
N ARG A 48 4.38 -4.37 -18.73
CA ARG A 48 5.05 -3.04 -18.84
C ARG A 48 4.11 -1.89 -19.22
N ASN A 49 2.80 -2.08 -19.07
CA ASN A 49 1.76 -1.05 -19.20
C ASN A 49 1.67 -0.24 -17.90
N HIS A 50 2.74 0.50 -17.59
CA HIS A 50 2.90 1.11 -16.27
C HIS A 50 1.89 2.23 -15.97
N TYR A 51 1.45 2.99 -16.98
CA TYR A 51 0.47 4.07 -16.78
C TYR A 51 -0.91 3.52 -16.43
N GLU A 52 -1.35 2.46 -17.09
CA GLU A 52 -2.59 1.75 -16.79
C GLU A 52 -2.54 1.11 -15.40
N ALA A 53 -1.37 0.58 -15.00
CA ALA A 53 -1.18 0.08 -13.64
C ALA A 53 -1.31 1.19 -12.60
N ILE A 54 -0.70 2.36 -12.84
CA ILE A 54 -0.82 3.55 -11.97
C ILE A 54 -2.27 4.01 -11.84
N ASP A 55 -3.00 4.08 -12.94
CA ASP A 55 -4.41 4.48 -12.95
C ASP A 55 -5.25 3.51 -12.11
N ASN A 56 -5.09 2.19 -12.32
CA ASN A 56 -5.80 1.18 -11.54
C ASN A 56 -5.44 1.21 -10.05
N TYR A 57 -4.18 1.40 -9.67
CA TYR A 57 -3.81 1.59 -8.27
C TYR A 57 -4.43 2.86 -7.68
N SER A 58 -4.53 3.94 -8.46
CA SER A 58 -5.12 5.20 -8.01
C SER A 58 -6.63 5.05 -7.79
N LYS A 59 -7.33 4.36 -8.68
CA LYS A 59 -8.75 3.98 -8.49
C LYS A 59 -8.94 3.10 -7.27
N ALA A 60 -8.08 2.09 -7.10
CA ALA A 60 -8.11 1.21 -5.93
C ALA A 60 -7.88 1.99 -4.61
N LEU A 61 -7.04 3.03 -4.63
CA LEU A 61 -6.81 3.91 -3.48
C LEU A 61 -8.02 4.79 -3.14
N ASN A 62 -8.89 5.12 -4.10
CA ASN A 62 -10.15 5.81 -3.81
C ASN A 62 -11.11 4.91 -3.02
N ILE A 63 -11.06 3.59 -3.25
CA ILE A 63 -11.86 2.59 -2.52
C ILE A 63 -11.22 2.25 -1.17
N ALA A 64 -9.90 2.05 -1.13
CA ALA A 64 -9.16 1.64 0.05
C ALA A 64 -7.99 2.58 0.39
N PRO A 65 -8.27 3.82 0.84
CA PRO A 65 -7.26 4.88 1.02
C PRO A 65 -6.24 4.60 2.13
N LYS A 66 -6.48 3.59 2.98
CA LYS A 66 -5.57 3.17 4.06
C LYS A 66 -4.86 1.85 3.75
N ASN A 67 -4.88 1.39 2.50
CA ASN A 67 -4.15 0.18 2.12
C ASN A 67 -2.70 0.51 1.74
N HIS A 68 -1.76 0.22 2.64
CA HIS A 68 -0.33 0.51 2.43
C HIS A 68 0.26 -0.21 1.21
N LEU A 69 -0.28 -1.37 0.81
CA LEU A 69 0.21 -2.14 -0.33
C LEU A 69 -0.12 -1.46 -1.65
N LEU A 70 -1.25 -0.75 -1.75
CA LEU A 70 -1.59 -0.01 -2.96
C LEU A 70 -0.60 1.12 -3.21
N PHE A 71 -0.29 1.91 -2.18
CA PHE A 71 0.75 2.93 -2.25
C PHE A 71 2.10 2.32 -2.60
N TYR A 72 2.51 1.25 -1.92
CA TYR A 72 3.81 0.62 -2.19
C TYR A 72 3.93 0.13 -3.64
N ASN A 73 2.93 -0.57 -4.16
CA ASN A 73 3.00 -1.10 -5.53
C ASN A 73 2.90 0.00 -6.60
N ARG A 74 2.12 1.06 -6.36
CA ARG A 74 2.13 2.23 -7.25
C ARG A 74 3.47 2.96 -7.20
N GLY A 75 4.10 3.03 -6.02
CA GLY A 75 5.46 3.54 -5.83
C GLY A 75 6.50 2.73 -6.61
N LEU A 76 6.42 1.40 -6.59
CA LEU A 76 7.25 0.53 -7.43
C LEU A 76 7.04 0.80 -8.92
N THR A 77 5.79 0.98 -9.36
CA THR A 77 5.50 1.33 -10.76
C THR A 77 6.11 2.69 -11.15
N TYR A 78 6.01 3.70 -10.29
CA TYR A 78 6.67 4.98 -10.52
C TYR A 78 8.21 4.85 -10.58
N ALA A 79 8.81 4.03 -9.71
CA ALA A 79 10.24 3.78 -9.72
C ALA A 79 10.71 3.11 -11.03
N ASN A 80 9.94 2.15 -11.54
CA ASN A 80 10.20 1.51 -12.85
C ASN A 80 10.17 2.51 -14.01
N LEU A 81 9.36 3.58 -13.90
CA LEU A 81 9.31 4.68 -14.86
C LEU A 81 10.34 5.79 -14.61
N GLN A 82 11.26 5.62 -13.65
CA GLN A 82 12.20 6.67 -13.21
C GLN A 82 11.52 7.93 -12.67
N LEU A 83 10.25 7.84 -12.26
CA LEU A 83 9.50 8.91 -11.60
C LEU A 83 9.77 8.87 -10.08
N LEU A 84 11.03 9.04 -9.71
CA LEU A 84 11.54 8.76 -8.36
C LEU A 84 10.89 9.62 -7.26
N ASN A 85 10.58 10.88 -7.55
CA ASN A 85 9.90 11.76 -6.60
C ASN A 85 8.48 11.29 -6.28
N GLN A 86 7.74 10.78 -7.26
CA GLN A 86 6.42 10.20 -7.11
C GLN A 86 6.51 8.87 -6.34
N ALA A 87 7.49 8.02 -6.67
CA ALA A 87 7.76 6.79 -5.95
C ALA A 87 8.02 7.05 -4.46
N ILE A 88 8.87 8.02 -4.12
CA ILE A 88 9.15 8.42 -2.74
C ILE A 88 7.89 8.88 -2.01
N LYS A 89 7.01 9.66 -2.64
CA LYS A 89 5.74 10.09 -2.03
C LYS A 89 4.82 8.91 -1.70
N ASP A 90 4.77 7.92 -2.57
CA ASP A 90 3.97 6.73 -2.38
C ASP A 90 4.57 5.79 -1.31
N PHE A 91 5.89 5.57 -1.33
CA PHE A 91 6.57 4.83 -0.26
C PHE A 91 6.40 5.53 1.09
N ASN A 92 6.49 6.87 1.15
CA ASN A 92 6.18 7.64 2.36
C ASN A 92 4.78 7.36 2.87
N SER A 93 3.78 7.32 1.98
CA SER A 93 2.39 7.06 2.34
C SER A 93 2.21 5.62 2.85
N SER A 94 2.86 4.64 2.21
CA SER A 94 2.88 3.26 2.68
C SER A 94 3.48 3.14 4.09
N ILE A 95 4.62 3.80 4.33
CA ILE A 95 5.31 3.82 5.62
C ILE A 95 4.48 4.50 6.72
N LYS A 96 3.77 5.60 6.40
CA LYS A 96 2.88 6.28 7.36
C LYS A 96 1.74 5.37 7.83
N ILE A 97 1.23 4.51 6.94
CA ILE A 97 0.16 3.56 7.27
C ILE A 97 0.74 2.34 8.00
N ARG A 98 1.88 1.83 7.53
CA ARG A 98 2.54 0.64 8.06
C ARG A 98 4.03 0.88 8.27
N SER A 99 4.37 1.34 9.47
CA SER A 99 5.73 1.77 9.83
C SER A 99 6.76 0.65 9.99
N ASP A 100 6.30 -0.60 10.09
CA ASP A 100 7.14 -1.82 10.18
C ASP A 100 7.35 -2.50 8.82
N PHE A 101 6.87 -1.90 7.72
CA PHE A 101 7.01 -2.48 6.38
C PHE A 101 8.39 -2.19 5.78
N GLY A 102 9.36 -3.03 6.11
CA GLY A 102 10.75 -2.94 5.66
C GLY A 102 10.98 -2.74 4.15
N PRO A 103 10.22 -3.40 3.24
CA PRO A 103 10.39 -3.20 1.80
C PRO A 103 10.21 -1.75 1.35
N ALA A 104 9.20 -1.04 1.86
CA ALA A 104 8.98 0.35 1.48
C ALA A 104 10.13 1.28 1.89
N TYR A 105 10.80 1.02 3.02
CA TYR A 105 12.03 1.76 3.36
C TYR A 105 13.18 1.39 2.42
N GLY A 106 13.35 0.11 2.08
CA GLY A 106 14.41 -0.32 1.16
C GLY A 106 14.29 0.33 -0.22
N ASP A 107 13.08 0.30 -0.80
CA ASP A 107 12.85 0.87 -2.13
C ASP A 107 12.85 2.40 -2.13
N ARG A 108 12.37 3.05 -1.05
CA ARG A 108 12.53 4.50 -0.88
C ARG A 108 14.00 4.89 -0.73
N GLY A 109 14.78 4.09 -0.02
CA GLY A 109 16.22 4.25 0.10
C GLY A 109 16.93 4.16 -1.26
N MET A 110 16.52 3.21 -2.11
CA MET A 110 17.01 3.13 -3.48
C MET A 110 16.64 4.36 -4.30
N ALA A 111 15.39 4.80 -4.24
CA ALA A 111 14.95 6.01 -4.95
C ALA A 111 15.70 7.27 -4.48
N PHE A 112 16.00 7.40 -3.18
CA PHE A 112 16.85 8.48 -2.69
C PHE A 112 18.29 8.37 -3.17
N TYR A 113 18.84 7.15 -3.23
CA TYR A 113 20.18 6.89 -3.73
C TYR A 113 20.31 7.31 -5.20
N ASP A 114 19.33 6.95 -6.04
CA ASP A 114 19.28 7.30 -7.46
C ASP A 114 19.13 8.82 -7.67
N LEU A 115 18.48 9.53 -6.73
CA LEU A 115 18.43 11.00 -6.68
C LEU A 115 19.67 11.64 -6.03
N ASN A 116 20.74 10.88 -5.77
CA ASN A 116 21.97 11.31 -5.10
C ASN A 116 21.76 11.89 -3.68
N GLN A 117 20.65 11.56 -3.03
CA GLN A 117 20.33 11.95 -1.64
C GLN A 117 20.84 10.88 -0.67
N LYS A 118 22.17 10.72 -0.62
CA LYS A 118 22.83 9.62 0.10
C LYS A 118 22.46 9.55 1.58
N ASP A 119 22.43 10.66 2.31
CA ASP A 119 22.10 10.62 3.75
C ASP A 119 20.72 10.02 4.03
N LYS A 120 19.72 10.39 3.21
CA LYS A 120 18.36 9.84 3.32
C LYS A 120 18.32 8.37 2.92
N ALA A 121 19.03 8.00 1.86
CA ALA A 121 19.14 6.61 1.44
C ALA A 121 19.76 5.72 2.54
N CYS A 122 20.84 6.19 3.18
CA CYS A 122 21.47 5.48 4.29
C CYS A 122 20.51 5.27 5.47
N ALA A 123 19.80 6.32 5.87
CA ALA A 123 18.82 6.23 6.95
C ALA A 123 17.73 5.18 6.65
N ASP A 124 17.23 5.17 5.42
CA ASP A 124 16.21 4.24 4.96
C ASP A 124 16.70 2.79 4.88
N PHE A 125 17.90 2.56 4.35
CA PHE A 125 18.49 1.23 4.35
C PHE A 125 18.72 0.73 5.78
N LYS A 126 19.24 1.57 6.69
CA LYS A 126 19.44 1.21 8.11
C LYS A 126 18.10 0.85 8.76
N LYS A 127 17.05 1.64 8.49
CA LYS A 127 15.71 1.36 8.99
C LYS A 127 15.16 0.04 8.43
N ALA A 128 15.26 -0.19 7.13
CA ALA A 128 14.83 -1.43 6.48
C ALA A 128 15.56 -2.66 7.05
N ALA A 129 16.88 -2.57 7.27
CA ALA A 129 17.67 -3.62 7.88
C ALA A 129 17.28 -3.89 9.34
N SER A 130 16.99 -2.85 10.13
CA SER A 130 16.48 -3.01 11.50
C SER A 130 15.13 -3.74 11.56
N LEU A 131 14.32 -3.63 10.49
CA LEU A 131 13.07 -4.36 10.27
C LEU A 131 13.29 -5.76 9.67
N LYS A 132 14.55 -6.24 9.63
CA LYS A 132 14.95 -7.55 9.10
C LYS A 132 14.61 -7.74 7.60
N TYR A 133 14.50 -6.66 6.84
CA TYR A 133 14.34 -6.78 5.39
C TYR A 133 15.65 -7.27 4.76
N LYS A 134 15.65 -8.53 4.31
CA LYS A 134 16.84 -9.26 3.86
C LYS A 134 17.68 -8.52 2.82
N LEU A 135 17.02 -7.86 1.85
CA LEU A 135 17.72 -7.11 0.82
C LEU A 135 18.48 -5.91 1.40
N ALA A 136 17.90 -5.17 2.35
CA ALA A 136 18.59 -4.08 3.02
C ALA A 136 19.71 -4.58 3.95
N VAL A 137 19.51 -5.69 4.67
CA VAL A 137 20.56 -6.31 5.48
C VAL A 137 21.75 -6.69 4.60
N SER A 138 21.50 -7.35 3.47
CA SER A 138 22.54 -7.71 2.51
C SER A 138 23.23 -6.48 1.93
N TRP A 139 22.47 -5.41 1.66
CA TRP A 139 23.00 -4.18 1.08
C TRP A 139 23.94 -3.45 2.07
N ILE A 140 23.55 -3.32 3.34
CA ILE A 140 24.39 -2.69 4.36
C ILE A 140 25.65 -3.52 4.62
N ASN A 141 25.54 -4.84 4.68
CA ASN A 141 26.69 -5.69 4.96
C ASN A 141 27.68 -5.81 3.78
N ASP A 142 27.39 -5.27 2.60
CA ASP A 142 28.31 -5.23 1.45
C ASP A 142 29.16 -3.94 1.47
N PRO A 143 30.44 -3.99 1.86
CA PRO A 143 31.28 -2.79 2.00
C PRO A 143 31.45 -2.01 0.69
N LYS A 144 31.30 -2.67 -0.47
CA LYS A 144 31.40 -2.00 -1.77
C LYS A 144 30.22 -1.08 -2.03
N ARG A 145 29.04 -1.42 -1.50
CA ARG A 145 27.80 -0.66 -1.69
C ARG A 145 27.58 0.37 -0.59
N SER A 146 28.02 0.09 0.63
CA SER A 146 27.61 0.81 1.84
C SER A 146 28.73 1.61 2.52
N SER A 147 29.93 1.68 1.93
CA SER A 147 31.09 2.43 2.47
C SER A 147 30.81 3.89 2.81
N TRP A 148 29.85 4.52 2.12
CA TRP A 148 29.41 5.90 2.36
C TRP A 148 28.35 6.03 3.46
N CYS A 149 27.73 4.92 3.89
CA CYS A 149 26.64 4.89 4.88
C CYS A 149 27.08 4.38 6.26
N ILE A 150 28.18 3.63 6.33
CA ILE A 150 28.65 2.94 7.55
C ILE A 150 29.81 3.68 8.25
N LYS A 151 30.23 4.84 7.72
CA LYS A 151 31.20 5.70 8.41
C LYS A 151 30.62 6.36 9.66
#